data_AF-A0A816MR72-F1
#
_entry.id   AF-A0A816MR72-F1
#
_cell.length_a   1.000
_cell.length_b   1.000
_cell.length_c   1.000
_cell.angle_alpha   90.00
_cell.angle_beta   90.00
_cell.angle_gamma   90.00
#
_symmetry.space_group_name_H-M   'P 1'
#
loop_
_entity.id
_entity.type
_entity.pdbx_description
1 polymer ?
#
loop_
_entity_poly.entity_id
_entity_poly.type
_entity_poly.pdbx_seq_one_letter_code
_entity_poly.pdbx_strand_id
1 'polypeptide(L)'
;MAPNDDEPVKLFLSIGLDEKTATTTINNPKVTANLTAVINEAGVTNGCDRTTGNLLYTVRFVLISVLNLYQFSFFYNHASEDFKLNEFEEACGVGVEVSTEDIEKAADEVFEENKKTIVEQRYRTNG
;
A
#
# COMPACT_ATOMS: atom_id res chain seq x y z
N MET A 1 -22.09 6.09 29.70
CA MET A 1 -21.17 6.77 28.77
C MET A 1 -21.22 5.95 27.48
N ALA A 2 -21.78 6.47 26.38
CA ALA A 2 -21.67 5.78 25.09
C ALA A 2 -20.18 5.73 24.70
N PRO A 3 -19.69 4.65 24.03
CA PRO A 3 -18.37 4.71 23.42
C PRO A 3 -18.34 5.95 22.51
N ASN A 4 -17.32 6.79 22.66
CA ASN A 4 -17.17 7.98 21.84
C ASN A 4 -16.85 7.52 20.41
N ASP A 5 -17.87 7.41 19.56
CA ASP A 5 -17.76 6.99 18.15
C ASP A 5 -16.82 7.91 17.33
N ASP A 6 -16.37 9.04 17.90
CA ASP A 6 -15.43 10.00 17.31
C ASP A 6 -13.94 9.63 17.47
N GLU A 7 -13.58 8.74 18.40
CA GLU A 7 -12.17 8.44 18.68
C GLU A 7 -11.45 7.78 17.48
N PRO A 8 -12.02 6.75 16.82
CA PRO A 8 -11.39 6.15 15.64
C PRO A 8 -11.32 7.13 14.46
N VAL A 9 -12.32 8.02 14.32
CA VAL A 9 -12.31 9.04 13.27
C VAL A 9 -11.15 10.01 13.49
N LYS A 10 -10.93 10.48 14.72
CA LYS A 10 -9.79 11.35 15.05
C LYS A 10 -8.45 10.67 14.75
N LEU A 11 -8.31 9.39 15.10
CA LEU A 11 -7.11 8.60 14.82
C LEU A 11 -6.86 8.46 13.31
N PHE A 12 -7.92 8.24 12.52
CA PHE A 12 -7.81 8.09 11.07
C PHE A 12 -7.50 9.43 10.38
N LEU A 13 -8.05 10.53 10.90
CA LEU A 13 -7.70 11.88 10.45
C LEU A 13 -6.25 12.24 10.80
N SER A 14 -5.73 11.83 11.96
CA SER A 14 -4.35 12.16 12.37
C SER A 14 -3.28 11.49 11.51
N ILE A 15 -3.59 10.38 10.84
CA ILE A 15 -2.71 9.78 9.82
C ILE A 15 -2.91 10.40 8.43
N GLY A 16 -3.76 11.41 8.27
CA GLY A 16 -3.93 12.14 7.02
C GLY A 16 -5.00 11.58 6.06
N LEU A 17 -5.88 10.69 6.51
CA LEU A 17 -7.08 10.33 5.74
C LEU A 17 -8.03 11.53 5.66
N ASP A 18 -8.74 11.66 4.55
CA ASP A 18 -9.81 12.65 4.45
C ASP A 18 -11.03 12.25 5.28
N GLU A 19 -11.83 13.25 5.67
CA GLU A 19 -12.99 13.08 6.54
C GLU A 19 -14.01 12.07 6.00
N LYS A 20 -14.26 12.07 4.69
CA LYS A 20 -15.19 11.12 4.06
C LYS A 20 -14.66 9.68 4.17
N THR A 21 -13.37 9.48 3.93
CA THR A 21 -12.73 8.16 4.06
C THR A 21 -12.71 7.69 5.52
N ALA A 22 -12.34 8.56 6.47
CA ALA A 22 -12.31 8.22 7.90
C ALA A 22 -13.70 7.82 8.42
N THR A 23 -14.73 8.63 8.11
CA THR A 23 -16.12 8.36 8.52
C THR A 23 -16.72 7.13 7.84
N THR A 24 -16.40 6.88 6.57
CA THR A 24 -16.87 5.66 5.88
C THR A 24 -16.18 4.42 6.41
N THR A 25 -14.90 4.53 6.81
CA THR A 25 -14.11 3.41 7.32
C THR A 25 -14.68 2.88 8.64
N ILE A 26 -15.14 3.76 9.54
CA ILE A 26 -15.70 3.35 10.83
C ILE A 26 -17.00 2.53 10.72
N ASN A 27 -17.72 2.66 9.59
CA ASN A 27 -18.95 1.91 9.32
C ASN A 27 -18.70 0.40 9.16
N ASN A 28 -17.45 -0.03 9.03
CA ASN A 28 -17.08 -1.44 8.99
C ASN A 28 -16.19 -1.79 10.21
N PRO A 29 -16.76 -2.40 11.28
CA PRO A 29 -16.03 -2.64 12.53
C PRO A 29 -14.74 -3.47 12.37
N LYS A 30 -14.73 -4.46 11.46
CA LYS A 30 -13.54 -5.29 11.19
C LYS A 30 -12.43 -4.46 10.54
N VAL A 31 -12.81 -3.63 9.58
CA VAL A 31 -11.93 -2.67 8.91
C VAL A 31 -11.35 -1.65 9.90
N THR A 32 -12.19 -1.13 10.80
CA THR A 32 -11.79 -0.17 11.83
C THR A 32 -10.75 -0.79 12.76
N ALA A 33 -11.05 -1.98 13.30
CA ALA A 33 -10.14 -2.68 14.21
C ALA A 33 -8.78 -2.97 13.55
N ASN A 34 -8.78 -3.44 12.30
CA ASN A 34 -7.56 -3.74 11.57
C ASN A 34 -6.71 -2.48 11.31
N LEU A 35 -7.33 -1.39 10.88
CA LEU A 35 -6.60 -0.14 10.64
C LEU A 35 -6.02 0.43 11.94
N THR A 36 -6.79 0.41 13.03
CA THR A 36 -6.30 0.83 14.35
C THR A 36 -5.11 -0.01 14.81
N ALA A 37 -5.16 -1.33 14.62
CA ALA A 37 -4.03 -2.21 14.95
C ALA A 37 -2.78 -1.85 14.15
N VAL A 38 -2.91 -1.67 12.82
CA VAL A 38 -1.81 -1.25 11.95
C VAL A 38 -1.20 0.09 12.39
N ILE A 39 -2.04 1.07 12.74
CA ILE A 39 -1.57 2.39 13.22
C ILE A 39 -0.79 2.26 14.54
N ASN A 40 -1.27 1.42 15.46
CA ASN A 40 -0.60 1.15 16.73
C ASN A 40 0.74 0.43 16.51
N GLU A 41 0.77 -0.61 15.68
CA GLU A 41 1.97 -1.39 15.37
C GLU A 41 3.03 -0.54 14.64
N ALA A 42 2.58 0.34 13.74
CA ALA A 42 3.44 1.30 13.06
C ALA A 42 3.93 2.44 13.99
N GLY A 43 3.38 2.57 15.20
CA GLY A 43 3.80 3.60 16.17
C GLY A 43 3.39 5.03 15.79
N VAL A 44 2.40 5.21 14.92
CA VAL A 44 1.97 6.52 14.38
C VAL A 44 0.64 7.01 14.96
N THR A 45 0.31 6.59 16.18
CA THR A 45 -0.91 7.01 16.90
C THR A 45 -0.98 8.51 17.16
N ASN A 46 0.17 9.18 17.24
CA ASN A 46 0.28 10.63 17.37
C ASN A 46 0.21 11.37 16.02
N GLY A 47 -0.03 10.63 14.92
CA GLY A 47 -0.15 11.13 13.56
C GLY A 47 1.06 10.84 12.68
N CYS A 48 0.85 10.94 11.37
CA CYS A 48 1.87 10.86 10.32
C CYS A 48 1.44 11.68 9.10
N ASP A 49 2.32 11.82 8.11
CA ASP A 49 1.96 12.50 6.87
C ASP A 49 0.99 11.64 6.04
N ARG A 50 0.29 12.31 5.12
CA ARG A 50 -0.75 11.70 4.29
C ARG A 50 -0.23 10.54 3.43
N THR A 51 1.01 10.58 2.96
CA THR A 51 1.58 9.51 2.14
C THR A 51 1.72 8.24 2.97
N THR A 52 2.30 8.38 4.18
CA THR A 52 2.42 7.29 5.15
C THR A 52 1.05 6.75 5.54
N GLY A 53 0.07 7.61 5.87
CA GLY A 53 -1.26 7.15 6.23
C GLY A 53 -2.03 6.47 5.10
N ASN A 54 -1.93 6.97 3.87
CA ASN A 54 -2.52 6.32 2.70
C ASN A 54 -1.89 4.94 2.44
N LEU A 55 -0.59 4.81 2.66
CA LEU A 55 0.10 3.52 2.58
C LEU A 55 -0.45 2.56 3.65
N LEU A 56 -0.56 2.99 4.91
CA LEU A 56 -1.13 2.17 5.99
C LEU A 56 -2.59 1.78 5.74
N TYR A 57 -3.40 2.70 5.18
CA TYR A 57 -4.78 2.42 4.77
C TYR A 57 -4.87 1.39 3.65
N THR A 58 -3.90 1.41 2.73
CA THR A 58 -3.76 0.43 1.64
C THR A 58 -3.28 -0.92 2.18
N VAL A 59 -2.26 -0.93 3.04
CA VAL A 59 -1.76 -2.12 3.74
C VAL A 59 -2.89 -2.77 4.54
N ARG A 60 -3.82 -2.00 5.13
CA ARG A 60 -5.06 -2.53 5.72
C ARG A 60 -5.90 -3.32 4.71
N PHE A 61 -6.11 -2.85 3.48
CA PHE A 61 -6.82 -3.62 2.44
C PHE A 61 -6.04 -4.88 2.05
N VAL A 62 -4.71 -4.78 1.97
CA VAL A 62 -3.84 -5.92 1.72
C VAL A 62 -3.96 -6.91 2.86
N LEU A 63 -3.93 -6.50 4.13
CA LEU A 63 -4.14 -7.37 5.30
C LEU A 63 -5.53 -8.00 5.31
N ILE A 64 -6.59 -7.29 4.91
CA ILE A 64 -7.92 -7.90 4.76
C ILE A 64 -7.94 -8.95 3.63
N SER A 65 -7.23 -8.71 2.54
CA SER A 65 -7.07 -9.66 1.42
C SER A 65 -6.18 -10.85 1.82
N VAL A 66 -5.07 -10.61 2.50
CA VAL A 66 -4.03 -11.57 2.89
C VAL A 66 -4.51 -12.44 4.05
N LEU A 67 -5.27 -11.89 5.01
CA LEU A 67 -5.91 -12.68 6.08
C LEU A 67 -7.01 -13.61 5.56
N ASN A 68 -7.62 -13.33 4.38
CA ASN A 68 -8.62 -14.22 3.78
C ASN A 68 -8.08 -15.12 2.65
N LEU A 69 -6.90 -14.85 2.07
CA LEU A 69 -6.36 -15.64 0.94
C LEU A 69 -4.91 -16.13 1.11
N TYR A 70 -4.06 -15.52 1.94
CA TYR A 70 -2.60 -15.72 1.87
C TYR A 70 -1.86 -15.86 3.21
N GLN A 71 -2.56 -16.01 4.34
CA GLN A 71 -1.96 -16.40 5.61
C GLN A 71 -1.12 -17.70 5.49
N PHE A 72 -1.35 -18.54 4.47
CA PHE A 72 -0.83 -19.90 4.44
C PHE A 72 0.29 -20.19 3.43
N SER A 73 0.84 -19.23 2.67
CA SER A 73 1.89 -19.57 1.69
C SER A 73 3.20 -18.81 1.86
N PHE A 74 3.17 -17.50 2.11
CA PHE A 74 4.42 -16.75 2.32
C PHE A 74 5.01 -17.00 3.71
N PHE A 75 4.21 -16.80 4.78
CA PHE A 75 4.61 -17.16 6.15
C PHE A 75 4.78 -18.68 6.32
N TYR A 76 3.95 -19.53 5.70
CA TYR A 76 4.10 -20.98 5.84
C TYR A 76 5.34 -21.56 5.14
N ASN A 77 5.78 -20.98 4.01
CA ASN A 77 6.98 -21.45 3.30
C ASN A 77 8.28 -20.73 3.73
N HIS A 78 8.21 -19.51 4.28
CA HIS A 78 9.41 -18.72 4.61
C HIS A 78 9.50 -18.24 6.07
N ALA A 79 8.45 -18.36 6.89
CA ALA A 79 8.56 -18.23 8.35
C ALA A 79 9.02 -19.57 8.98
N SER A 80 9.98 -20.20 8.31
CA SER A 80 10.96 -21.06 8.95
C SER A 80 11.65 -20.24 10.05
N GLU A 81 12.21 -20.90 11.07
CA GLU A 81 12.95 -20.29 12.20
C GLU A 81 14.15 -19.40 11.79
N ASP A 82 14.35 -19.17 10.49
CA ASP A 82 15.55 -18.64 9.87
C ASP A 82 15.22 -17.54 8.82
N PHE A 83 14.26 -16.67 9.12
CA PHE A 83 13.85 -15.54 8.26
C PHE A 83 15.06 -14.69 7.81
N LYS A 84 15.33 -14.69 6.50
CA LYS A 84 16.44 -13.93 5.90
C LYS A 84 15.95 -12.55 5.50
N LEU A 85 15.99 -11.61 6.44
CA LEU A 85 15.54 -10.23 6.23
C LEU A 85 16.13 -9.60 4.97
N ASN A 86 17.44 -9.77 4.74
CA ASN A 86 18.12 -9.17 3.59
C ASN A 86 17.60 -9.73 2.26
N GLU A 87 17.33 -11.05 2.17
CA GLU A 87 16.78 -11.66 0.95
C GLU A 87 15.37 -11.17 0.66
N PHE A 88 14.57 -10.99 1.72
CA PHE A 88 13.24 -10.42 1.61
C PHE A 88 13.28 -8.96 1.15
N GLU A 89 14.13 -8.13 1.79
CA GLU A 89 14.31 -6.73 1.43
C GLU A 89 14.77 -6.58 -0.03
N GLU A 90 15.75 -7.39 -0.46
CA GLU A 90 16.23 -7.43 -1.84
C GLU A 90 15.11 -7.83 -2.82
N ALA A 91 14.36 -8.90 -2.52
CA ALA A 91 13.26 -9.36 -3.35
C ALA A 91 12.10 -8.34 -3.43
N CYS A 92 11.94 -7.48 -2.43
CA CYS A 92 10.98 -6.39 -2.41
C CYS A 92 11.53 -5.08 -3.01
N GLY A 93 12.78 -5.06 -3.50
CA GLY A 93 13.41 -3.88 -4.06
C GLY A 93 13.67 -2.76 -3.02
N VAL A 94 13.78 -3.11 -1.75
CA VAL A 94 14.12 -2.15 -0.69
C VAL A 94 15.55 -1.66 -0.91
N GLY A 95 15.74 -0.33 -0.91
CA GLY A 95 17.03 0.29 -1.17
C GLY A 95 17.40 0.39 -2.66
N VAL A 96 16.54 -0.05 -3.57
CA VAL A 96 16.70 0.20 -5.01
C VAL A 96 16.29 1.64 -5.30
N GLU A 97 17.24 2.44 -5.77
CA GLU A 97 16.97 3.79 -6.28
C GLU A 97 16.87 3.74 -7.81
N VAL A 98 15.78 4.30 -8.34
CA VAL A 98 15.56 4.42 -9.78
C VAL A 98 15.72 5.89 -10.16
N SER A 99 16.67 6.19 -11.05
CA SER A 99 16.91 7.55 -11.50
C SER A 99 15.92 7.97 -12.60
N THR A 100 15.85 9.27 -12.86
CA THR A 100 15.09 9.82 -14.00
C THR A 100 15.59 9.27 -15.32
N GLU A 101 16.90 9.11 -15.45
CA GLU A 101 17.58 8.60 -16.64
C GLU A 101 17.24 7.13 -16.89
N ASP A 102 17.13 6.31 -15.84
CA ASP A 102 16.71 4.91 -15.96
C ASP A 102 15.26 4.81 -16.47
N ILE A 103 14.38 5.70 -15.98
CA ILE A 103 12.98 5.76 -16.41
C ILE A 103 12.89 6.21 -17.87
N GLU A 104 13.60 7.27 -18.25
CA GLU A 104 13.63 7.78 -19.62
C GLU A 104 14.13 6.70 -20.59
N LYS A 105 15.24 6.04 -20.24
CA LYS A 105 15.80 4.96 -21.06
C LYS A 105 14.81 3.81 -21.23
N ALA A 106 14.19 3.34 -20.14
CA ALA A 106 13.21 2.26 -20.21
C ALA A 106 11.96 2.67 -21.03
N ALA A 107 11.50 3.91 -20.90
CA ALA A 107 10.39 4.43 -21.67
C ALA A 107 10.73 4.53 -23.17
N ASP A 108 11.94 4.98 -23.51
CA ASP A 108 12.42 5.08 -24.89
C ASP A 108 12.58 3.71 -25.54
N GLU A 109 13.09 2.71 -24.81
CA GLU A 109 13.19 1.33 -25.29
C GLU A 109 11.81 0.79 -25.67
N VAL A 110 10.82 0.92 -24.77
CA VAL A 110 9.43 0.52 -25.03
C VAL A 110 8.83 1.33 -26.20
N PHE A 111 9.12 2.62 -26.29
CA PHE A 111 8.61 3.47 -27.36
C PHE A 111 9.16 3.06 -28.73
N GLU A 112 10.46 2.81 -28.84
CA GLU A 112 11.08 2.38 -30.10
C GLU A 112 10.61 0.99 -30.52
N GLU A 113 10.46 0.05 -29.58
CA GLU A 113 9.87 -1.28 -29.85
C GLU A 113 8.46 -1.19 -30.42
N ASN A 114 7.66 -0.22 -29.94
CA ASN A 114 6.25 -0.07 -30.32
C ASN A 114 6.00 1.03 -31.36
N LYS A 115 7.06 1.68 -31.86
CA LYS A 115 7.00 2.92 -32.67
C LYS A 115 6.10 2.82 -33.88
N LYS A 116 6.16 1.71 -34.61
CA LYS A 116 5.34 1.50 -35.80
C LYS A 116 3.84 1.56 -35.46
N THR A 117 3.43 0.84 -34.42
CA THR A 117 2.04 0.78 -33.95
C THR A 117 1.59 2.13 -33.39
N ILE A 118 2.44 2.80 -32.62
CA ILE A 118 2.15 4.12 -32.05
C ILE A 118 1.95 5.17 -33.15
N VAL A 119 2.79 5.18 -34.19
CA VAL A 119 2.67 6.13 -35.30
C VAL A 119 1.38 5.88 -36.11
N GLU A 120 1.03 4.61 -36.34
CA GLU A 120 -0.16 4.23 -37.11
C GLU A 120 -1.47 4.52 -36.34
N GLN A 121 -1.51 4.17 -35.07
CA GLN A 121 -2.73 4.23 -34.27
C GLN A 121 -2.86 5.53 -33.46
N ARG A 122 -1.75 6.25 -33.22
CA ARG A 122 -1.67 7.47 -32.40
C ARG A 122 -2.30 7.24 -31.02
N TYR A 123 -3.20 8.11 -30.57
CA TYR A 123 -3.91 7.97 -29.30
C TYR A 123 -4.94 6.82 -29.29
N ARG A 124 -4.99 5.97 -30.32
CA ARG A 124 -5.81 4.74 -30.36
C ARG A 124 -5.01 3.48 -30.05
N THR A 125 -3.71 3.61 -29.80
CA THR A 125 -2.90 2.51 -29.28
C THR A 125 -3.38 2.24 -27.84
N ASN A 126 -3.79 1.00 -27.54
CA ASN A 126 -4.43 0.55 -26.29
C ASN A 126 -5.85 1.08 -26.02
N GLY A 127 -6.78 0.76 -26.93
CA GLY A 127 -8.22 0.69 -26.63
C GLY A 127 -8.64 -0.70 -26.17
#